data_AF-A0A086A6E9-F1
#
_entry.id   AF-A0A086A6E9-F1
#
_cell.length_a   1.000
_cell.length_b   1.000
_cell.length_c   1.000
_cell.angle_alpha   90.00
_cell.angle_beta   90.00
_cell.angle_gamma   90.00
#
_symmetry.space_group_name_H-M   'P 1'
#
loop_
_entity.id
_entity.type
_entity.pdbx_description
1 polymer ?
#
loop_
_entity_poly.entity_id
_entity_poly.type
_entity_poly.pdbx_seq_one_letter_code
_entity_poly.pdbx_strand_id
1 'polypeptide(L)'
;MDYKQLIIRGISYSQTQSGAYALLLEHEETHIKLPVVIGNFEAQSISLGLEKDIHPPRPLTHDLFTKFIVSANYELVSVIIYQIVDGVFFSNINFKNKANDEELILDARTSDAVAMAVRFDAPIFTTQQVLSEAGILLELEDVAKEEQSFSETVQSEDTLKSLSMEELQKLLDEAVKEEDYDTALEIQEEIKRRKKKID
;
A
#
# COMPACT_ATOMS: atom_id res chain seq x y z
N MET A 1 -25.32 -2.11 -8.81
CA MET A 1 -23.94 -2.37 -9.26
C MET A 1 -23.47 -3.61 -8.53
N ASP A 2 -22.75 -4.50 -9.21
CA ASP A 2 -22.19 -5.71 -8.61
C ASP A 2 -20.91 -5.32 -7.86
N TYR A 3 -21.04 -5.10 -6.55
CA TYR A 3 -19.93 -4.72 -5.68
C TYR A 3 -19.16 -5.97 -5.23
N LYS A 4 -17.84 -5.85 -5.18
CA LYS A 4 -16.92 -6.93 -4.81
C LYS A 4 -16.38 -6.67 -3.42
N GLN A 5 -16.59 -7.61 -2.50
CA GLN A 5 -16.21 -7.44 -1.09
C GLN A 5 -14.70 -7.61 -0.91
N LEU A 6 -14.10 -6.67 -0.20
CA LEU A 6 -12.68 -6.66 0.10
C LEU A 6 -12.43 -6.96 1.56
N ILE A 7 -11.34 -7.67 1.83
CA ILE A 7 -10.79 -7.88 3.16
C ILE A 7 -9.41 -7.23 3.27
N ILE A 8 -9.08 -6.74 4.45
CA ILE A 8 -7.75 -6.17 4.73
C ILE A 8 -6.80 -7.34 5.02
N ARG A 9 -5.79 -7.53 4.18
CA ARG A 9 -4.75 -8.55 4.38
C ARG A 9 -3.62 -8.07 5.27
N GLY A 10 -3.27 -6.80 5.17
CA GLY A 10 -2.24 -6.21 6.00
C GLY A 10 -1.80 -4.85 5.52
N ILE A 11 -0.89 -4.26 6.30
CA ILE A 11 -0.21 -3.01 5.98
C ILE A 11 1.28 -3.29 6.04
N SER A 12 2.01 -3.03 4.95
CA SER A 12 3.46 -3.23 4.86
C SER A 12 4.18 -1.92 4.56
N TYR A 13 5.39 -1.76 5.08
CA TYR A 13 6.23 -0.62 4.75
C TYR A 13 6.63 -0.66 3.27
N SER A 14 6.55 0.48 2.58
CA SER A 14 7.01 0.58 1.19
C SER A 14 8.54 0.64 1.15
N GLN A 15 9.17 -0.33 0.49
CA GLN A 15 10.63 -0.35 0.34
C GLN A 15 11.12 0.65 -0.72
N THR A 16 10.24 1.09 -1.63
CA THR A 16 10.57 1.97 -2.76
C THR A 16 10.36 3.45 -2.48
N GLN A 17 9.60 3.79 -1.42
CA GLN A 17 9.30 5.18 -1.08
C GLN A 17 9.34 5.37 0.44
N SER A 18 10.39 6.08 0.91
CA SER A 18 10.58 6.39 2.32
C SER A 18 9.36 7.09 2.93
N GLY A 19 8.82 6.53 4.01
CA GLY A 19 7.65 7.06 4.71
C GLY A 19 6.28 6.69 4.13
N ALA A 20 6.24 5.88 3.08
CA ALA A 20 5.00 5.32 2.53
C ALA A 20 4.76 3.89 3.03
N TYR A 21 3.50 3.52 3.13
CA TYR A 21 3.03 2.18 3.43
C TYR A 21 2.10 1.69 2.31
N ALA A 22 2.03 0.39 2.11
CA ALA A 22 1.07 -0.26 1.24
C ALA A 22 0.00 -0.94 2.10
N LEU A 23 -1.24 -0.49 1.96
CA LEU A 23 -2.43 -1.18 2.44
C LEU A 23 -2.82 -2.23 1.39
N LEU A 24 -2.83 -3.50 1.79
CA LEU A 24 -3.20 -4.60 0.91
C LEU A 24 -4.65 -5.02 1.19
N LEU A 25 -5.54 -4.71 0.25
CA LEU A 25 -6.91 -5.22 0.22
C LEU A 25 -6.96 -6.45 -0.69
N GLU A 26 -7.86 -7.39 -0.42
CA GLU A 26 -8.01 -8.59 -1.26
C GLU A 26 -9.50 -8.89 -1.48
N HIS A 27 -9.85 -9.22 -2.72
CA HIS A 27 -11.17 -9.75 -3.05
C HIS A 27 -11.29 -11.19 -2.59
N GLU A 28 -12.29 -11.46 -1.74
CA GLU A 28 -12.42 -12.71 -1.01
C GLU A 28 -12.54 -13.95 -1.93
N GLU A 29 -13.24 -13.82 -3.06
CA GLU A 29 -13.52 -14.96 -3.96
C GLU A 29 -12.39 -15.26 -4.96
N THR A 30 -11.75 -14.22 -5.48
CA THR A 30 -10.77 -14.38 -6.58
C THR A 30 -9.33 -14.20 -6.14
N HIS A 31 -9.09 -13.85 -4.87
CA HIS A 31 -7.77 -13.52 -4.33
C HIS A 31 -7.02 -12.41 -5.08
N ILE A 32 -7.75 -11.62 -5.89
CA ILE A 32 -7.19 -10.42 -6.52
C ILE A 32 -6.91 -9.41 -5.42
N LYS A 33 -5.68 -8.94 -5.37
CA LYS A 33 -5.20 -7.97 -4.39
C LYS A 33 -5.23 -6.57 -4.97
N LEU A 34 -5.61 -5.60 -4.15
CA LEU A 34 -5.67 -4.19 -4.49
C LEU A 34 -4.72 -3.43 -3.55
N PRO A 35 -3.49 -3.12 -4.00
CA PRO A 35 -2.55 -2.34 -3.21
C PRO A 35 -2.92 -0.86 -3.23
N VAL A 36 -3.00 -0.24 -2.05
CA VAL A 36 -3.26 1.20 -1.89
C VAL A 36 -2.09 1.82 -1.13
N VAL A 37 -1.40 2.78 -1.76
CA VAL A 37 -0.31 3.51 -1.10
C VAL A 37 -0.90 4.55 -0.14
N ILE A 38 -0.45 4.51 1.11
CA ILE A 38 -0.91 5.39 2.20
C ILE A 38 0.29 5.96 2.98
N GLY A 39 0.09 7.08 3.66
CA GLY A 39 1.10 7.68 4.53
C GLY A 39 1.23 6.99 5.88
N ASN A 40 2.27 7.36 6.63
CA ASN A 40 2.54 6.82 7.96
C ASN A 40 1.40 7.05 8.97
N PHE A 41 0.81 8.26 8.98
CA PHE A 41 -0.28 8.58 9.91
C PHE A 41 -1.57 7.82 9.57
N GLU A 42 -1.86 7.64 8.29
CA GLU A 42 -2.96 6.83 7.81
C GLU A 42 -2.77 5.35 8.19
N ALA A 43 -1.59 4.79 7.93
CA ALA A 43 -1.25 3.41 8.29
C ALA A 43 -1.42 3.18 9.79
N GLN A 44 -0.89 4.08 10.62
CA GLN A 44 -1.03 4.00 12.07
C GLN A 44 -2.49 4.05 12.53
N SER A 45 -3.32 4.91 11.92
CA SER A 45 -4.74 5.01 12.26
C SER A 45 -5.52 3.73 11.92
N ILE A 46 -5.20 3.10 10.78
CA ILE A 46 -5.83 1.83 10.38
C ILE A 46 -5.34 0.69 11.30
N SER A 47 -4.03 0.57 11.53
CA SER A 47 -3.46 -0.46 12.41
C SER A 47 -4.06 -0.42 13.81
N LEU A 48 -4.18 0.78 14.40
CA LEU A 48 -4.83 0.91 15.71
C LEU A 48 -6.31 0.51 15.68
N GLY A 49 -7.01 0.79 14.59
CA GLY A 49 -8.40 0.33 14.43
C GLY A 49 -8.50 -1.19 14.37
N LEU A 50 -7.54 -1.85 13.72
CA LEU A 50 -7.49 -3.31 13.61
C LEU A 50 -7.18 -3.97 14.96
N GLU A 51 -6.40 -3.30 15.80
CA GLU A 51 -6.05 -3.72 17.16
C GLU A 51 -7.19 -3.42 18.15
N LYS A 52 -8.28 -4.20 18.07
CA LYS A 52 -9.50 -4.00 18.88
C LYS A 52 -9.27 -3.95 20.40
N ASP A 53 -8.21 -4.58 20.90
CA ASP A 53 -7.89 -4.64 22.33
C ASP A 53 -7.08 -3.43 22.84
N ILE A 54 -6.63 -2.54 21.94
CA ILE A 54 -5.86 -1.36 22.32
C ILE A 54 -6.76 -0.13 22.35
N HIS A 55 -6.97 0.40 23.55
CA HIS A 55 -7.73 1.62 23.74
C HIS A 55 -6.81 2.74 24.27
N PRO A 56 -6.53 3.77 23.44
CA PRO A 56 -5.74 4.90 23.90
C PRO A 56 -6.49 5.67 25.02
N PRO A 57 -5.77 6.30 25.96
CA PRO A 57 -6.37 7.02 27.09
C PRO A 57 -7.20 8.24 26.65
N ARG A 58 -7.00 8.73 25.43
CA ARG A 58 -7.75 9.82 24.80
C ARG A 58 -8.15 9.39 23.39
N PRO A 59 -9.36 9.77 22.93
CA PRO A 59 -9.80 9.43 21.58
C PRO A 59 -8.91 10.13 20.55
N LEU A 60 -8.48 9.38 19.53
CA LEU A 60 -7.84 9.93 18.34
C LEU A 60 -8.89 10.47 17.37
N THR A 61 -8.45 11.02 16.23
CA THR A 61 -9.32 11.69 15.26
C THR A 61 -10.46 10.80 14.77
N HIS A 62 -10.15 9.59 14.29
CA HIS A 62 -11.18 8.65 13.79
C HIS A 62 -12.07 8.10 14.92
N ASP A 63 -11.57 8.00 16.16
CA ASP A 63 -12.38 7.59 17.31
C ASP A 63 -13.37 8.70 17.73
N LEU A 64 -12.92 9.95 17.71
CA LEU A 64 -13.76 11.12 17.94
C LEU A 64 -14.85 11.21 16.86
N PHE A 65 -14.47 10.99 15.60
CA PHE A 65 -15.42 11.02 14.48
C PHE A 65 -16.44 9.88 14.56
N THR A 66 -16.02 8.68 14.94
CA THR A 66 -16.91 7.54 15.24
C THR A 66 -17.94 7.91 16.31
N LYS A 67 -17.50 8.51 17.41
CA LYS A 67 -18.40 8.98 18.49
C LYS A 67 -19.38 10.05 18.01
N PHE A 68 -18.92 10.97 17.16
CA PHE A 68 -19.77 11.98 16.56
C PHE A 68 -20.87 11.35 15.70
N ILE A 69 -20.53 10.43 14.80
CA ILE A 69 -21.48 9.72 13.92
C ILE A 69 -22.55 8.99 14.73
N VAL A 70 -22.12 8.22 15.75
CA VAL A 70 -23.04 7.52 16.66
C VAL A 70 -23.95 8.50 17.40
N SER A 71 -23.41 9.63 17.88
CA SER A 71 -24.21 10.65 18.59
C SER A 71 -25.19 11.38 17.67
N ALA A 72 -24.86 11.50 16.39
CA ALA A 72 -25.73 12.02 15.34
C ALA A 72 -26.77 10.98 14.85
N ASN A 73 -26.81 9.79 15.47
CA ASN A 73 -27.74 8.71 15.16
C ASN A 73 -27.56 8.08 13.76
N TYR A 74 -26.33 8.10 13.24
CA TYR A 74 -25.96 7.42 12.01
C TYR A 74 -25.21 6.11 12.30
N GLU A 75 -25.30 5.17 11.37
CA GLU A 75 -24.42 4.01 11.26
C GLU A 75 -23.68 4.02 9.94
N LEU A 76 -22.44 3.50 9.94
CA LEU A 76 -21.69 3.25 8.73
C LEU A 76 -22.16 1.92 8.15
N VAL A 77 -22.80 1.96 6.97
CA VAL A 77 -23.34 0.77 6.29
C VAL A 77 -22.26 0.07 5.48
N SER A 78 -21.47 0.85 4.74
CA SER A 78 -20.42 0.30 3.88
C SER A 78 -19.42 1.36 3.45
N VAL A 79 -18.23 0.93 3.07
CA VAL A 79 -17.26 1.72 2.32
C VAL A 79 -17.18 1.20 0.89
N ILE A 80 -17.10 2.08 -0.10
CA ILE A 80 -17.01 1.71 -1.51
C ILE A 80 -15.83 2.45 -2.15
N ILE A 81 -14.82 1.71 -2.59
CA ILE A 81 -13.75 2.20 -3.47
C ILE A 81 -14.30 2.14 -4.90
N TYR A 82 -14.68 3.28 -5.47
CA TYR A 82 -15.48 3.29 -6.70
C TYR A 82 -14.69 3.64 -7.96
N GLN A 83 -13.54 4.30 -7.81
CA GLN A 83 -12.77 4.80 -8.94
C GLN A 83 -11.28 4.87 -8.61
N ILE A 84 -10.45 4.73 -9.65
CA ILE A 84 -9.04 5.09 -9.63
C ILE A 84 -8.78 6.04 -10.80
N VAL A 85 -7.98 7.09 -10.58
CA VAL A 85 -7.52 8.02 -11.62
C VAL A 85 -6.07 8.35 -11.35
N ASP A 86 -5.19 8.12 -12.32
CA ASP A 86 -3.75 8.40 -12.20
C ASP A 86 -3.11 7.80 -10.92
N GLY A 87 -3.54 6.58 -10.56
CA GLY A 87 -3.06 5.89 -9.35
C GLY A 87 -3.72 6.35 -8.04
N VAL A 88 -4.64 7.32 -8.09
CA VAL A 88 -5.35 7.84 -6.90
C VAL A 88 -6.72 7.18 -6.79
N PHE A 89 -6.94 6.49 -5.67
CA PHE A 89 -8.23 5.86 -5.37
C PHE A 89 -9.22 6.83 -4.75
N PHE A 90 -10.47 6.74 -5.19
CA PHE A 90 -11.61 7.49 -4.66
C PHE A 90 -12.57 6.54 -3.97
N SER A 91 -13.03 6.94 -2.78
CA SER A 91 -13.89 6.12 -1.94
C SER A 91 -15.06 6.93 -1.41
N ASN A 92 -16.18 6.26 -1.18
CA ASN A 92 -17.30 6.82 -0.44
C ASN A 92 -17.52 6.04 0.86
N ILE A 93 -17.95 6.75 1.88
CA ILE A 93 -18.46 6.19 3.13
C ILE A 93 -19.97 6.37 3.12
N ASN A 94 -20.69 5.25 3.15
CA ASN A 94 -22.15 5.24 3.12
C ASN A 94 -22.67 5.10 4.54
N PHE A 95 -23.46 6.08 4.97
CA PHE A 95 -24.13 6.10 6.26
C PHE A 95 -25.63 5.96 6.09
N LYS A 96 -26.26 5.46 7.14
CA LYS A 96 -27.71 5.42 7.26
C LYS A 96 -28.14 5.94 8.62
N ASN A 97 -29.14 6.80 8.64
CA ASN A 97 -29.71 7.32 9.88
C ASN A 97 -30.65 6.28 10.50
N LYS A 98 -30.45 5.98 11.77
CA LYS A 98 -31.20 4.93 12.48
C LYS A 98 -32.66 5.32 12.79
N ALA A 99 -33.03 6.59 12.70
CA ALA A 99 -34.38 7.06 13.03
C ALA A 99 -35.32 7.20 11.82
N ASN A 100 -34.80 7.60 10.66
CA ASN A 100 -35.60 7.92 9.48
C ASN A 100 -35.13 7.20 8.20
N ASP A 101 -34.16 6.29 8.31
CA ASP A 101 -33.55 5.56 7.19
C ASP A 101 -32.89 6.44 6.11
N GLU A 102 -32.60 7.71 6.43
CA GLU A 102 -31.94 8.64 5.51
C GLU A 102 -30.52 8.17 5.18
N GLU A 103 -30.21 8.10 3.89
CA GLU A 103 -28.88 7.74 3.39
C GLU A 103 -28.02 9.00 3.24
N LEU A 104 -26.78 8.92 3.75
CA LEU A 104 -25.78 9.96 3.60
C LEU A 104 -24.51 9.35 3.01
N ILE A 105 -24.08 9.85 1.85
CA ILE A 105 -22.87 9.39 1.16
C ILE A 105 -21.83 10.50 1.26
N LEU A 106 -20.67 10.19 1.82
CA LEU A 106 -19.55 11.13 1.94
C LEU A 106 -18.36 10.65 1.10
N ASP A 107 -17.83 11.52 0.26
CA ASP A 107 -16.55 11.31 -0.43
C ASP A 107 -15.40 11.33 0.57
N ALA A 108 -14.47 10.41 0.42
CA ALA A 108 -13.34 10.22 1.33
C ALA A 108 -12.13 9.63 0.60
N ARG A 109 -10.93 9.96 1.10
CA ARG A 109 -9.73 9.22 0.74
C ARG A 109 -9.89 7.77 1.20
N THR A 110 -9.39 6.84 0.40
CA THR A 110 -9.46 5.40 0.68
C THR A 110 -8.88 5.02 2.05
N SER A 111 -7.80 5.67 2.48
CA SER A 111 -7.22 5.46 3.81
C SER A 111 -8.18 5.82 4.95
N ASP A 112 -8.85 6.96 4.85
CA ASP A 112 -9.82 7.41 5.85
C ASP A 112 -11.06 6.52 5.87
N ALA A 113 -11.55 6.16 4.68
CA ALA A 113 -12.71 5.27 4.56
C ALA A 113 -12.42 3.90 5.19
N VAL A 114 -11.27 3.30 4.89
CA VAL A 114 -10.84 2.03 5.49
C VAL A 114 -10.67 2.16 7.02
N ALA A 115 -10.05 3.24 7.50
CA ALA A 115 -9.89 3.48 8.94
C ALA A 115 -11.23 3.57 9.69
N MET A 116 -12.26 4.11 9.02
CA MET A 116 -13.63 4.16 9.54
C MET A 116 -14.32 2.79 9.47
N ALA A 117 -14.18 2.08 8.35
CA ALA A 117 -14.77 0.74 8.18
C ALA A 117 -14.30 -0.22 9.27
N VAL A 118 -13.00 -0.22 9.58
CA VAL A 118 -12.42 -1.04 10.64
C VAL A 118 -13.01 -0.72 12.02
N ARG A 119 -13.25 0.57 12.34
CA ARG A 119 -13.81 0.98 13.64
C ARG A 119 -15.29 0.69 13.79
N PHE A 120 -16.03 0.68 12.68
CA PHE A 120 -17.45 0.37 12.65
C PHE A 120 -17.75 -1.10 12.38
N ASP A 121 -16.73 -1.93 12.15
CA ASP A 121 -16.90 -3.30 11.64
C ASP A 121 -17.76 -3.36 10.37
N ALA A 122 -17.60 -2.35 9.51
CA ALA A 122 -18.39 -2.21 8.30
C ALA A 122 -17.69 -2.85 7.09
N PRO A 123 -18.47 -3.41 6.14
CA PRO A 123 -17.91 -4.03 4.94
C PRO A 123 -17.26 -3.00 4.01
N ILE A 124 -16.15 -3.40 3.39
CA ILE A 124 -15.44 -2.64 2.37
C ILE A 124 -15.72 -3.30 1.03
N PHE A 125 -16.10 -2.51 0.04
CA PHE A 125 -16.39 -2.95 -1.30
C PHE A 125 -15.57 -2.19 -2.35
N THR A 126 -15.46 -2.78 -3.52
CA THR A 126 -14.95 -2.12 -4.72
C THR A 126 -15.78 -2.45 -5.94
N THR A 127 -15.55 -1.75 -7.05
CA THR A 127 -16.17 -2.03 -8.35
C THR A 127 -15.30 -2.99 -9.17
N GLN A 128 -15.93 -3.73 -10.08
CA GLN A 128 -15.20 -4.57 -11.04
C GLN A 128 -14.21 -3.76 -11.88
N GLN A 129 -14.53 -2.49 -12.17
CA GLN A 129 -13.66 -1.59 -12.95
C GLN A 129 -12.35 -1.32 -12.20
N VAL A 130 -12.43 -0.98 -10.91
CA VAL A 130 -11.25 -0.75 -10.07
C VAL A 130 -10.40 -2.02 -9.94
N LEU A 131 -11.02 -3.20 -9.78
CA LEU A 131 -10.28 -4.48 -9.75
C LEU A 131 -9.58 -4.77 -11.07
N SER A 132 -10.23 -4.49 -12.21
CA SER A 132 -9.62 -4.74 -13.52
C SER A 132 -8.47 -3.78 -13.82
N GLU A 133 -8.51 -2.56 -13.28
CA GLU A 133 -7.51 -1.52 -13.56
C GLU A 133 -6.29 -1.59 -12.62
N ALA A 134 -6.51 -1.89 -11.34
CA ALA A 134 -5.47 -1.86 -10.31
C ALA A 134 -5.30 -3.16 -9.52
N GLY A 135 -6.13 -4.17 -9.79
CA GLY A 135 -6.03 -5.47 -9.14
C GLY A 135 -4.86 -6.28 -9.68
N ILE A 136 -4.11 -6.90 -8.77
CA ILE A 136 -3.03 -7.82 -9.08
C ILE A 136 -3.36 -9.22 -8.55
N LEU A 137 -3.19 -10.24 -9.39
CA LEU A 137 -3.23 -11.62 -8.93
C LEU A 137 -1.80 -12.03 -8.55
N LEU A 138 -1.53 -12.14 -7.25
CA LEU A 138 -0.28 -12.73 -6.77
C LEU A 138 -0.53 -14.22 -6.60
N GLU A 139 -0.16 -15.01 -7.60
CA GLU A 139 -0.05 -16.45 -7.43
C GLU A 139 1.04 -16.71 -6.38
N LEU A 140 0.65 -17.28 -5.24
CA LEU A 140 1.57 -17.88 -4.29
C LEU A 140 1.97 -19.25 -4.85
N GLU A 141 2.67 -19.27 -5.98
CA GLU A 141 3.51 -20.40 -6.33
C GLU A 141 4.92 -20.07 -5.83
N ASP A 142 5.53 -21.05 -5.15
CA ASP A 142 6.90 -21.00 -4.66
C ASP A 142 7.81 -20.26 -5.65
N VAL A 143 8.24 -19.05 -5.31
CA VAL A 143 9.29 -18.34 -6.07
C VAL A 143 10.65 -18.95 -5.69
N ALA A 144 10.78 -20.24 -5.99
CA ALA A 144 12.02 -20.88 -6.33
C ALA A 144 12.04 -21.00 -7.86
N LYS A 145 12.63 -19.97 -8.49
CA LYS A 145 13.14 -19.90 -9.86
C LYS A 145 12.15 -19.51 -10.97
N GLU A 146 12.72 -18.70 -11.87
CA GLU A 146 12.30 -18.33 -13.23
C GLU A 146 11.53 -17.00 -13.38
N GLU A 147 12.37 -15.96 -13.35
CA GLU A 147 12.39 -14.78 -14.24
C GLU A 147 11.64 -14.88 -15.58
N GLN A 148 10.98 -13.76 -15.93
CA GLN A 148 10.88 -13.05 -17.22
C GLN A 148 9.43 -12.56 -17.44
N SER A 149 9.11 -11.30 -17.79
CA SER A 149 9.86 -10.08 -18.06
C SER A 149 8.83 -8.93 -18.15
N PHE A 150 9.06 -7.79 -17.52
CA PHE A 150 8.88 -6.49 -18.16
C PHE A 150 9.73 -5.44 -17.43
N SER A 151 10.78 -5.02 -18.15
CA SER A 151 11.67 -3.86 -18.00
C SER A 151 10.89 -2.62 -17.52
N GLU A 152 11.38 -1.67 -16.70
CA GLU A 152 12.69 -1.02 -16.53
C GLU A 152 12.59 -0.28 -15.17
N THR A 153 13.55 -0.14 -14.25
CA THR A 153 15.02 -0.15 -14.26
C THR A 153 15.47 -0.59 -12.86
N VAL A 154 16.27 -1.65 -12.79
CA VAL A 154 16.78 -2.24 -11.55
C VAL A 154 18.28 -1.95 -11.46
N GLN A 155 18.75 -1.44 -10.33
CA GLN A 155 20.10 -1.76 -9.85
C GLN A 155 19.97 -2.33 -8.45
N SER A 156 19.87 -3.66 -8.39
CA SER A 156 19.94 -4.46 -7.17
C SER A 156 21.28 -5.18 -7.14
N GLU A 157 21.87 -5.28 -5.96
CA GLU A 157 23.22 -5.77 -5.60
C GLU A 157 23.74 -7.05 -6.29
N ASP A 158 22.88 -7.86 -6.93
CA ASP A 158 23.30 -9.07 -7.63
C ASP A 158 23.86 -8.83 -9.04
N THR A 159 23.49 -7.74 -9.70
CA THR A 159 24.06 -7.39 -11.03
C THR A 159 25.52 -6.93 -10.91
N LEU A 160 25.87 -6.27 -9.80
CA LEU A 160 27.24 -5.80 -9.53
C LEU A 160 28.24 -6.95 -9.32
N LYS A 161 27.75 -8.11 -8.86
CA LYS A 161 28.59 -9.30 -8.59
C LYS A 161 28.99 -10.05 -9.87
N SER A 162 28.22 -9.93 -10.95
CA SER A 162 28.46 -10.63 -12.21
C SER A 162 29.31 -9.83 -13.21
N LEU A 163 29.41 -8.50 -13.03
CA LEU A 163 30.18 -7.60 -13.90
C LEU A 163 31.69 -7.74 -13.72
N SER A 164 32.47 -7.45 -14.76
CA SER A 164 33.93 -7.41 -14.71
C SER A 164 34.46 -6.15 -14.02
N MET A 165 35.76 -6.13 -13.67
CA MET A 165 36.37 -4.96 -13.03
C MET A 165 36.37 -3.71 -13.92
N GLU A 166 36.47 -3.88 -15.24
CA GLU A 166 36.42 -2.77 -16.19
C GLU A 166 34.99 -2.20 -16.32
N GLU A 167 33.98 -3.06 -16.31
CA GLU A 167 32.57 -2.64 -16.38
C GLU A 167 32.13 -1.94 -15.09
N LEU A 168 32.56 -2.43 -13.91
CA LEU A 168 32.31 -1.75 -12.64
C LEU A 168 32.97 -0.37 -12.58
N GLN A 169 34.17 -0.21 -13.14
CA GLN A 169 34.83 1.09 -13.19
C GLN A 169 34.08 2.06 -14.12
N LYS A 170 33.58 1.57 -15.25
CA LYS A 170 32.78 2.37 -16.18
C LYS A 170 31.46 2.83 -15.56
N LEU A 171 30.76 1.92 -14.86
CA LEU A 171 29.51 2.24 -14.17
C LEU A 171 29.72 3.24 -13.02
N LEU A 172 30.86 3.15 -12.32
CA LEU A 172 31.21 4.13 -11.30
C LEU A 172 31.40 5.53 -11.90
N ASP A 173 32.10 5.63 -13.04
CA ASP A 173 32.33 6.91 -13.71
C ASP A 173 31.02 7.51 -14.25
N GLU A 174 30.09 6.67 -14.72
CA GLU A 174 28.74 7.08 -15.12
C GLU A 174 27.91 7.56 -13.93
N ALA A 175 27.87 6.83 -12.82
CA ALA A 175 27.13 7.21 -11.60
C ALA A 175 27.63 8.53 -10.99
N VAL A 176 28.96 8.75 -10.97
CA VAL A 176 29.54 10.02 -10.51
C VAL A 176 29.20 11.18 -11.44
N LYS A 177 29.13 10.94 -12.75
CA LYS A 177 28.76 11.95 -13.74
C LYS A 177 27.27 12.34 -13.64
N GLU A 178 26.42 11.42 -13.23
CA GLU A 178 24.98 11.63 -13.02
C GLU A 178 24.64 12.11 -11.60
N GLU A 179 25.64 12.36 -10.75
CA GLU A 179 25.47 12.75 -9.34
C GLU A 179 24.66 11.74 -8.50
N ASP A 180 24.62 10.47 -8.92
CA ASP A 180 24.02 9.37 -8.18
C ASP A 180 25.05 8.78 -7.20
N TYR A 181 25.17 9.45 -6.05
CA TYR A 181 26.15 9.10 -5.03
C TYR A 181 25.84 7.78 -4.30
N ASP A 182 24.57 7.35 -4.26
CA ASP A 182 24.17 6.11 -3.60
C ASP A 182 24.64 4.91 -4.43
N THR A 183 24.35 4.90 -5.73
CA THR A 183 24.83 3.87 -6.67
C THR A 183 26.37 3.85 -6.75
N ALA A 184 27.00 5.02 -6.77
CA ALA A 184 28.47 5.12 -6.78
C ALA A 184 29.11 4.50 -5.52
N LEU A 185 28.46 4.62 -4.35
CA LEU A 185 28.95 4.04 -3.10
C LEU A 185 28.91 2.50 -3.15
N GLU A 186 27.80 1.92 -3.63
CA GLU A 186 27.63 0.47 -3.76
C GLU A 186 28.67 -0.14 -4.72
N ILE A 187 28.89 0.51 -5.87
CA ILE A 187 29.90 0.07 -6.84
C ILE A 187 31.32 0.15 -6.25
N GLN A 188 31.62 1.21 -5.48
CA GLN A 188 32.91 1.33 -4.79
C GLN A 188 33.12 0.24 -3.74
N GLU A 189 32.09 -0.11 -2.97
CA GLU A 189 32.17 -1.19 -1.99
C GLU A 189 32.43 -2.55 -2.65
N GLU A 190 31.79 -2.81 -3.78
CA GLU A 190 32.01 -4.01 -4.59
C GLU A 190 33.46 -4.08 -5.12
N ILE A 191 33.96 -3.00 -5.72
CA ILE A 191 35.35 -2.91 -6.21
C ILE A 191 36.35 -3.14 -5.08
N LYS A 192 36.10 -2.54 -3.90
CA LYS A 192 36.95 -2.69 -2.71
C LYS A 192 36.93 -4.12 -2.18
N ARG A 193 35.76 -4.77 -2.18
CA ARG A 193 35.61 -6.18 -1.78
C ARG A 193 36.39 -7.12 -2.68
N ARG A 194 36.43 -6.85 -3.99
CA ARG A 194 37.19 -7.66 -4.97
C ARG A 194 38.69 -7.47 -4.85
N LYS A 195 39.17 -6.24 -4.66
CA LYS A 195 40.60 -5.97 -4.44
C LYS A 195 41.13 -6.65 -3.17
N LYS A 196 40.33 -6.69 -2.09
CA LYS A 196 40.69 -7.33 -0.82
C LYS A 196 40.76 -8.87 -0.88
N LYS A 197 40.21 -9.50 -1.93
CA LYS A 197 40.29 -10.97 -2.15
C LYS A 197 41.49 -11.39 -2.99
N ILE A 198 42.21 -10.44 -3.58
CA ILE A 198 43.32 -10.69 -4.53
C ILE A 198 44.70 -10.54 -3.85
N ASP A 199 44.75 -9.93 -2.65
CA ASP A 199 45.90 -9.96 -1.72
C ASP A 199 45.82 -11.16 -0.77
#